data_AF-A0A3L7WQC9-F1
#
_entry.id   AF-A0A3L7WQC9-F1
#
_cell.length_a   1.000
_cell.length_b   1.000
_cell.length_c   1.000
_cell.angle_alpha   90.00
_cell.angle_beta   90.00
_cell.angle_gamma   90.00
#
_symmetry.space_group_name_H-M   'P 1'
#
loop_
_entity.id
_entity.type
_entity.pdbx_description
1 polymer ?
#
loop_
_entity_poly.entity_id
_entity_poly.type
_entity_poly.pdbx_seq_one_letter_code
_entity_poly.pdbx_strand_id
1 'polypeptide(L)'
;MRYWILGACVIIGLALINSRFPGLARYMSTQYFVRNSGAAQEWSMIDFADAQTVRSWYSVNDGVMGGVSESAMTATSNGTAIFSGVVRFENNGGFATV
;
A
#
# COMPACT_ATOMS: atom_id res chain seq x y z
N MET A 1 43.44 34.78 -39.05
CA MET A 1 42.03 35.26 -38.98
C MET A 1 41.02 34.29 -39.64
N ARG A 2 41.21 32.95 -39.59
CA ARG A 2 40.34 32.01 -40.34
C ARG A 2 39.63 30.95 -39.48
N TYR A 3 40.05 30.77 -38.22
CA TYR A 3 39.46 29.79 -37.29
C TYR A 3 38.18 30.27 -36.61
N TRP A 4 37.98 31.59 -36.49
CA TRP A 4 36.80 32.16 -35.83
C TRP A 4 35.51 31.94 -36.63
N ILE A 5 35.61 31.89 -37.97
CA ILE A 5 34.48 31.62 -38.86
C ILE A 5 34.07 30.15 -38.77
N LEU A 6 35.03 29.22 -38.71
CA LEU A 6 34.76 27.79 -38.50
C LEU A 6 34.12 27.55 -37.13
N GLY A 7 34.61 28.21 -36.08
CA GLY A 7 34.01 28.15 -34.75
C GLY A 7 32.57 28.67 -34.72
N ALA A 8 32.30 29.80 -35.39
CA ALA A 8 30.96 30.36 -35.49
C ALA A 8 30.00 29.42 -36.25
N CYS A 9 30.44 28.81 -37.35
CA CYS A 9 29.60 27.86 -38.11
C CYS A 9 29.23 26.61 -37.30
N VAL A 10 30.14 26.09 -36.47
CA VAL A 10 29.86 24.93 -35.60
C VAL A 10 28.85 25.28 -34.52
N ILE A 11 28.99 26.45 -33.88
CA ILE A 11 28.05 26.92 -32.85
C ILE A 11 26.66 27.17 -33.44
N ILE A 12 26.58 27.79 -34.62
CA ILE A 12 25.31 28.02 -35.32
C ILE A 12 24.67 26.69 -35.73
N GLY A 13 25.45 25.74 -36.25
CA GLY A 13 24.97 24.40 -36.60
C GLY A 13 24.39 23.65 -35.40
N LEU A 14 25.10 23.64 -34.27
CA LEU A 14 24.63 23.06 -33.00
C LEU A 14 23.36 23.75 -32.49
N ALA A 15 23.28 25.07 -32.57
CA ALA A 15 22.09 25.83 -32.17
C ALA A 15 20.88 25.51 -33.06
N LEU A 16 21.08 25.37 -34.37
CA LEU A 16 20.02 25.01 -35.32
C LEU A 16 19.53 23.58 -35.11
N ILE A 17 20.43 22.62 -34.85
CA ILE A 17 20.06 21.24 -34.49
C ILE A 17 19.23 21.25 -33.20
N ASN A 18 19.67 21.95 -32.16
CA ASN A 18 18.96 22.02 -30.88
C ASN A 18 17.57 22.69 -31.01
N SER A 19 17.44 23.70 -31.87
CA SER A 19 16.17 24.39 -32.12
C SER A 19 15.11 23.57 -32.86
N ARG A 20 15.51 22.49 -33.57
CA ARG A 20 14.60 21.62 -34.34
C ARG A 20 14.03 20.44 -33.54
N PHE A 21 14.36 20.32 -32.26
CA PHE A 21 13.77 19.34 -31.36
C PHE A 21 12.94 20.00 -30.22
N PRO A 22 11.96 20.88 -30.52
CA PRO A 22 11.04 21.38 -29.50
C PRO A 22 10.23 20.25 -28.84
N GLY A 23 10.14 19.10 -29.52
CA GLY A 23 9.56 17.87 -29.01
C GLY A 23 10.33 17.27 -27.83
N LEU A 24 11.64 17.47 -27.70
CA LEU A 24 12.42 16.88 -26.58
C LEU A 24 12.13 17.61 -25.26
N ALA A 25 12.06 18.94 -25.28
CA ALA A 25 11.66 19.72 -24.11
C ALA A 25 10.19 19.42 -23.71
N ARG A 26 9.32 19.21 -24.70
CA ARG A 26 7.94 18.76 -24.47
C ARG A 26 7.89 17.32 -23.93
N TYR A 27 8.71 16.42 -24.47
CA TYR A 27 8.82 15.03 -24.02
C TYR A 27 9.33 14.96 -22.58
N MET A 28 10.38 15.70 -22.24
CA MET A 28 10.90 15.77 -20.87
C MET A 28 9.89 16.43 -19.91
N SER A 29 9.24 17.53 -20.29
CA SER A 29 8.19 18.14 -19.43
C SER A 29 6.93 17.27 -19.28
N THR A 30 6.65 16.35 -20.21
CA THR A 30 5.55 15.38 -20.07
C THR A 30 5.90 14.23 -19.11
N GLN A 31 7.20 13.92 -18.94
CA GLN A 31 7.68 12.85 -18.04
C GLN A 31 7.97 13.33 -16.61
N TYR A 32 8.06 14.65 -16.39
CA TYR A 32 8.17 15.21 -15.05
C TYR A 32 6.79 15.60 -14.54
N PHE A 33 6.31 14.82 -13.56
CA PHE A 33 5.09 15.02 -12.76
C PHE A 33 3.76 14.45 -13.28
N VAL A 34 3.74 13.14 -13.56
CA VAL A 34 2.69 12.34 -12.91
C VAL A 34 3.12 12.19 -11.45
N ARG A 35 2.78 13.19 -10.61
CA ARG A 35 2.71 12.91 -9.18
C ARG A 35 1.59 11.89 -9.07
N ASN A 36 1.93 10.66 -8.73
CA ASN A 36 0.94 9.70 -8.29
C ASN A 36 0.43 10.19 -6.92
N SER A 37 -0.40 11.24 -6.92
CA SER A 37 -1.05 11.81 -5.76
C SER A 37 -2.43 11.21 -5.52
N GLY A 38 -2.82 10.23 -6.33
CA GLY A 38 -3.78 9.23 -5.87
C GLY A 38 -3.05 8.39 -4.83
N ALA A 39 -3.42 8.53 -3.56
CA ALA A 39 -3.18 7.46 -2.60
C ALA A 39 -3.56 6.15 -3.31
N ALA A 40 -2.68 5.15 -3.27
CA ALA A 40 -3.05 3.82 -3.72
C ALA A 40 -4.41 3.50 -3.06
N GLN A 41 -5.41 3.13 -3.87
CA GLN A 41 -6.73 2.79 -3.36
C GLN A 41 -6.55 1.59 -2.42
N GLU A 42 -6.42 1.84 -1.13
CA GLU A 42 -6.26 0.82 -0.12
C GLU A 42 -7.63 0.20 0.11
N TRP A 43 -7.82 -1.01 -0.40
CA TRP A 43 -9.04 -1.76 -0.14
C TRP A 43 -8.92 -2.42 1.23
N SER A 44 -9.54 -1.82 2.24
CA SER A 44 -9.70 -2.47 3.53
C SER A 44 -10.84 -3.49 3.46
N MET A 45 -10.55 -4.77 3.73
CA MET A 45 -11.59 -5.80 3.86
C MET A 45 -12.37 -5.67 5.17
N ILE A 46 -11.71 -5.19 6.23
CA ILE A 46 -12.25 -5.12 7.59
C ILE A 46 -11.73 -3.83 8.24
N ASP A 47 -12.65 -2.98 8.69
CA ASP A 47 -12.30 -1.79 9.45
C ASP A 47 -12.52 -2.03 10.95
N PHE A 48 -11.41 -2.16 11.69
CA PHE A 48 -11.41 -2.33 13.15
C PHE A 48 -11.56 -1.02 13.92
N ALA A 49 -11.58 0.13 13.25
CA ALA A 49 -11.93 1.41 13.88
C ALA A 49 -13.41 1.45 14.27
N ASP A 50 -14.27 0.73 13.54
CA ASP A 50 -15.66 0.51 13.96
C ASP A 50 -15.75 -0.64 14.96
N ALA A 51 -16.03 -0.30 16.22
CA ALA A 51 -16.21 -1.28 17.28
C ALA A 51 -17.40 -2.24 17.02
N GLN A 52 -18.39 -1.88 16.20
CA GLN A 52 -19.45 -2.81 15.80
C GLN A 52 -18.93 -3.92 14.89
N THR A 53 -17.95 -3.61 14.03
CA THR A 53 -17.28 -4.61 13.20
C THR A 53 -16.68 -5.71 14.08
N VAL A 54 -15.98 -5.34 15.15
CA VAL A 54 -15.39 -6.32 16.09
C VAL A 54 -16.46 -7.13 16.84
N ARG A 55 -17.57 -6.49 17.24
CA ARG A 55 -18.68 -7.16 17.94
C ARG A 55 -19.42 -8.18 17.09
N SER A 56 -19.26 -8.15 15.77
CA SER A 56 -19.86 -9.15 14.87
C SER A 56 -19.10 -10.48 14.84
N TRP A 57 -17.86 -10.51 15.33
CA TRP A 57 -17.05 -11.72 15.42
C TRP A 57 -17.46 -12.55 16.64
N TYR A 58 -17.43 -13.87 16.50
CA TYR A 58 -17.88 -14.78 17.54
C TYR A 58 -17.04 -16.04 17.56
N SER A 59 -16.81 -16.54 18.76
CA SER A 59 -15.91 -17.66 18.98
C SER A 59 -16.44 -18.96 18.40
N VAL A 60 -15.58 -19.67 17.69
CA VAL A 60 -15.80 -21.05 17.23
C VAL A 60 -14.63 -21.86 17.76
N ASN A 61 -14.84 -22.71 18.75
CA ASN A 61 -13.75 -23.47 19.39
C ASN A 61 -13.97 -24.98 19.25
N ASP A 62 -13.17 -25.77 19.94
CA ASP A 62 -13.20 -27.24 19.96
C ASP A 62 -14.43 -27.88 20.65
N GLY A 63 -15.53 -27.15 20.79
CA GLY A 63 -16.72 -27.58 21.54
C GLY A 63 -17.51 -28.76 20.94
N VAL A 64 -17.36 -29.07 19.65
CA VAL A 64 -18.11 -30.16 18.97
C VAL A 64 -17.85 -31.53 19.60
N MET A 65 -16.62 -31.78 20.08
CA MET A 65 -16.24 -33.04 20.75
C MET A 65 -16.14 -32.89 22.28
N GLY A 66 -16.66 -31.80 22.83
CA GLY A 66 -16.57 -31.49 24.27
C GLY A 66 -15.28 -30.80 24.68
N GLY A 67 -14.48 -30.31 23.74
CA GLY A 67 -13.35 -29.43 24.03
C GLY A 67 -13.79 -28.18 24.79
N VAL A 68 -12.87 -27.63 25.57
CA VAL A 68 -13.14 -26.54 26.53
C VAL A 68 -12.23 -25.33 26.27
N SER A 69 -11.73 -25.18 25.04
CA SER A 69 -10.98 -24.00 24.66
C SER A 69 -11.89 -22.76 24.61
N GLU A 70 -11.33 -21.62 25.02
CA GLU A 70 -12.03 -20.34 25.10
C GLU A 70 -11.30 -19.29 24.28
N SER A 71 -12.05 -18.41 23.62
CA SER A 71 -11.52 -17.30 22.83
C SER A 71 -12.51 -16.14 22.81
N ALA A 72 -12.03 -14.95 22.50
CA ALA A 72 -12.85 -13.79 22.19
C ALA A 72 -12.07 -12.79 21.31
N MET A 73 -12.81 -12.00 20.54
CA MET A 73 -12.29 -10.80 19.90
C MET A 73 -12.83 -9.56 20.63
N THR A 74 -11.96 -8.60 20.93
CA THR A 74 -12.32 -7.38 21.68
C THR A 74 -11.80 -6.13 20.99
N ALA A 75 -12.64 -5.10 20.90
CA ALA A 75 -12.23 -3.80 20.35
C ALA A 75 -11.39 -3.03 21.36
N THR A 76 -10.37 -2.31 20.91
CA THR A 76 -9.57 -1.40 21.72
C THR A 76 -9.97 0.06 21.47
N SER A 77 -9.59 0.96 22.37
CA SER A 77 -9.77 2.41 22.18
C SER A 77 -8.96 2.98 21.02
N ASN A 78 -7.96 2.24 20.51
CA ASN A 78 -7.05 2.71 19.47
C ASN A 78 -7.50 2.29 18.05
N GLY A 79 -8.76 1.84 17.91
CA GLY A 79 -9.29 1.37 16.62
C GLY A 79 -8.67 0.06 16.15
N THR A 80 -8.27 -0.80 17.09
CA THR A 80 -7.73 -2.14 16.80
C THR A 80 -8.59 -3.22 17.43
N ALA A 81 -8.44 -4.45 16.97
CA ALA A 81 -9.03 -5.63 17.59
C ALA A 81 -7.95 -6.49 18.26
N ILE A 82 -8.26 -7.05 19.42
CA ILE A 82 -7.45 -8.05 20.12
C ILE A 82 -8.19 -9.37 20.09
N PHE A 83 -7.59 -10.37 19.46
CA PHE A 83 -7.94 -11.77 19.66
C PHE A 83 -7.18 -12.31 20.88
N SER A 84 -7.89 -12.97 21.80
CA SER A 84 -7.30 -13.58 22.99
C SER A 84 -8.09 -14.81 23.41
N GLY A 85 -7.44 -15.75 24.11
CA GLY A 85 -8.05 -17.00 24.51
C GLY A 85 -7.09 -17.95 25.22
N VAL A 86 -7.61 -19.12 25.59
CA VAL A 86 -6.86 -20.22 26.20
C VAL A 86 -7.19 -21.51 25.46
N VAL A 87 -6.16 -22.14 24.91
CA VAL A 87 -6.27 -23.47 24.30
C VAL A 87 -6.17 -24.54 25.39
N ARG A 88 -7.07 -25.51 25.33
CA ARG A 88 -7.18 -26.62 26.28
C ARG A 88 -7.10 -27.95 25.53
N PHE A 89 -6.47 -28.94 26.16
CA PHE A 89 -6.27 -30.28 25.57
C PHE A 89 -7.20 -31.33 26.19
N GLU A 90 -7.93 -30.95 27.24
CA GLU A 90 -9.00 -31.72 27.84
C GLU A 90 -10.04 -32.10 26.78
N ASN A 91 -10.62 -33.30 26.92
CA ASN A 91 -11.63 -33.87 26.01
C ASN A 91 -11.17 -33.99 24.54
N ASN A 92 -9.87 -34.22 24.32
CA ASN A 92 -9.25 -34.25 22.98
C ASN A 92 -9.43 -32.92 22.22
N GLY A 93 -9.50 -31.81 22.96
CA GLY A 93 -9.50 -30.46 22.41
C GLY A 93 -8.15 -30.06 21.81
N GLY A 94 -8.04 -28.80 21.40
CA GLY A 94 -6.76 -28.25 20.93
C GLY A 94 -6.84 -27.04 20.02
N PHE A 95 -7.97 -26.32 19.94
CA PHE A 95 -8.02 -25.09 19.13
C PHE A 95 -8.99 -24.02 19.66
N ALA A 96 -8.67 -22.77 19.33
CA ALA A 96 -9.44 -21.57 19.68
C ALA A 96 -9.51 -20.64 18.46
N THR A 97 -10.69 -20.21 18.03
CA THR A 97 -10.90 -19.29 16.88
C THR A 97 -12.12 -18.36 17.10
N VAL A 98 -12.22 -17.30 16.29
CA VAL A 98 -13.28 -16.27 16.25
C VAL A 98 -13.76 -16.01 14.82
#